data_AF-A0A0N0JQ81-F1
#
_entry.id   AF-A0A0N0JQ81-F1
#
_cell.length_a   1.000
_cell.length_b   1.000
_cell.length_c   1.000
_cell.angle_alpha   90.00
_cell.angle_beta   90.00
_cell.angle_gamma   90.00
#
_symmetry.space_group_name_H-M   'P 1'
#
loop_
_entity.id
_entity.type
_entity.pdbx_description
1 polymer ?
#
loop_
_entity_poly.entity_id
_entity_poly.type
_entity_poly.pdbx_seq_one_letter_code
_entity_poly.pdbx_strand_id
1 'polypeptide(L)'
;MTPARQLPSRMVAKVWGREHLPAPFSAPEGETIGEIWFEPPPELPQVLVKYLFTSDKLSVQVHPSDAEAKPGEAGKEECWLVLDAEPGARLAIGFEREASSDDIAAAAADGTIERLLTWHPAQAGDLFYLPAGTVHAIGPGLSLLEVQQNSDTTFRLYDYGRPRELHLERGLAVARGVPYAKEHRGSVAQRGQVLFDGPHFRLERVEGAPDAATLTAYPGALLVLPLAGEVMSRDSAARA
;
A
#
# COMPACT_ATOMS: atom_id res chain seq x y z
N MET A 1 -11.02 -12.92 25.74
CA MET A 1 -10.99 -12.43 24.35
C MET A 1 -11.24 -10.94 24.40
N THR A 2 -10.43 -10.13 23.74
CA THR A 2 -10.69 -8.71 23.60
C THR A 2 -11.93 -8.53 22.71
N PRO A 3 -12.93 -7.73 23.09
CA PRO A 3 -14.07 -7.45 22.22
C PRO A 3 -13.60 -6.77 20.93
N ALA A 4 -14.34 -6.94 19.84
CA ALA A 4 -14.04 -6.18 18.64
C ALA A 4 -14.18 -4.68 18.94
N ARG A 5 -13.29 -3.88 18.36
CA ARG A 5 -13.30 -2.43 18.52
C ARG A 5 -12.94 -1.79 17.20
N GLN A 6 -13.55 -0.66 16.92
CA GLN A 6 -13.12 0.18 15.80
C GLN A 6 -11.75 0.77 16.13
N LEU A 7 -10.82 0.68 15.17
CA LEU A 7 -9.52 1.32 15.32
C LEU A 7 -9.66 2.84 15.17
N PRO A 8 -8.95 3.64 15.99
CA PRO A 8 -8.78 5.05 15.71
C PRO A 8 -8.22 5.23 14.30
N SER A 9 -8.70 6.24 13.59
CA SER A 9 -8.19 6.57 12.27
C SER A 9 -7.75 8.03 12.18
N ARG A 10 -6.79 8.29 11.29
CA ARG A 10 -6.24 9.61 11.04
C ARG A 10 -6.20 9.89 9.55
N MET A 11 -6.84 10.97 9.12
CA MET A 11 -6.70 11.50 7.75
C MET A 11 -5.37 12.25 7.63
N VAL A 12 -4.66 12.03 6.54
CA VAL A 12 -3.37 12.65 6.27
C VAL A 12 -3.45 13.37 4.93
N ALA A 13 -3.30 14.70 4.99
CA ALA A 13 -3.23 15.53 3.80
C ALA A 13 -1.97 15.22 2.99
N LYS A 14 -2.12 15.14 1.67
CA LYS A 14 -1.02 14.88 0.73
C LYS A 14 -1.20 15.73 -0.51
N VAL A 15 -0.08 16.22 -1.05
CA VAL A 15 -0.03 17.02 -2.29
C VAL A 15 -0.63 16.31 -3.52
N TRP A 16 -0.81 15.00 -3.44
CA TRP A 16 -1.39 14.15 -4.49
C TRP A 16 -2.76 13.59 -4.10
N GLY A 17 -3.31 14.00 -2.96
CA GLY A 17 -4.56 13.51 -2.39
C GLY A 17 -5.81 14.04 -3.10
N ARG A 18 -6.99 13.66 -2.63
CA ARG A 18 -8.28 14.09 -3.20
C ARG A 18 -9.04 15.01 -2.24
N GLU A 19 -9.77 15.97 -2.80
CA GLU A 19 -10.76 16.78 -2.07
C GLU A 19 -12.10 16.05 -1.90
N HIS A 20 -12.37 15.07 -2.77
CA HIS A 20 -13.58 14.26 -2.72
C HIS A 20 -13.19 12.79 -2.53
N LEU A 21 -13.56 12.26 -1.37
CA LEU A 21 -13.31 10.87 -1.00
C LEU A 21 -14.56 10.02 -1.26
N PRO A 22 -14.41 8.73 -1.61
CA PRO A 22 -15.53 7.82 -1.65
C PRO A 22 -16.07 7.56 -0.23
N ALA A 23 -17.36 7.26 -0.15
CA ALA A 23 -17.98 6.81 1.09
C ALA A 23 -17.20 5.60 1.66
N PRO A 24 -17.08 5.48 3.00
CA PRO A 24 -17.75 6.30 4.02
C PRO A 24 -16.97 7.58 4.40
N PHE A 25 -15.89 7.89 3.68
CA PHE A 25 -15.00 8.99 4.04
C PHE A 25 -15.44 10.30 3.38
N SER A 26 -15.17 11.40 4.09
CA SER A 26 -15.35 12.75 3.58
C SER A 26 -14.12 13.57 3.97
N ALA A 27 -13.46 14.20 3.02
CA ALA A 27 -12.38 15.12 3.31
C ALA A 27 -12.93 16.40 3.99
N PRO A 28 -12.20 17.00 4.93
CA PRO A 28 -12.48 18.35 5.40
C PRO A 28 -12.45 19.37 4.24
N GLU A 29 -13.24 20.44 4.37
CA GLU A 29 -13.31 21.49 3.35
C GLU A 29 -11.94 22.13 3.11
N GLY A 30 -11.50 22.20 1.85
CA GLY A 30 -10.23 22.79 1.46
C GLY A 30 -9.00 21.91 1.70
N GLU A 31 -9.17 20.66 2.16
CA GLU A 31 -8.08 19.71 2.35
C GLU A 31 -8.03 18.65 1.25
N THR A 32 -6.81 18.32 0.83
CA THR A 32 -6.53 17.21 -0.09
C THR A 32 -6.03 16.01 0.70
N ILE A 33 -6.92 15.07 0.99
CA ILE A 33 -6.60 13.87 1.77
C ILE A 33 -6.05 12.79 0.83
N GLY A 34 -4.81 12.38 1.06
CA GLY A 34 -4.20 11.29 0.29
C GLY A 34 -4.27 9.96 1.00
N GLU A 35 -4.23 9.96 2.33
CA GLU A 35 -4.18 8.73 3.13
C GLU A 35 -5.14 8.79 4.31
N ILE A 36 -5.70 7.64 4.69
CA ILE A 36 -6.37 7.43 5.98
C ILE A 36 -5.70 6.26 6.67
N TRP A 37 -5.11 6.50 7.83
CA TRP A 37 -4.36 5.51 8.59
C TRP A 37 -5.25 4.94 9.68
N PHE A 38 -5.19 3.63 9.90
CA PHE A 38 -5.78 3.00 11.09
C PHE A 38 -4.68 2.70 12.09
N GLU A 39 -4.79 3.26 13.28
CA GLU A 39 -3.77 3.14 14.32
C GLU A 39 -3.61 1.65 14.74
N PRO A 40 -2.39 1.08 14.61
CA PRO A 40 -2.16 -0.32 14.93
C PRO A 40 -2.51 -0.61 16.40
N PRO A 41 -3.34 -1.64 16.67
CA PRO A 41 -3.68 -2.01 18.03
C PRO A 41 -2.47 -2.67 18.73
N PRO A 42 -2.36 -2.61 20.07
CA PRO A 42 -1.28 -3.29 20.82
C PRO A 42 -1.20 -4.79 20.57
N GLU A 43 -2.30 -5.43 20.16
CA GLU A 43 -2.35 -6.84 19.82
C GLU A 43 -1.77 -7.17 18.44
N LEU A 44 -1.68 -6.18 17.53
CA LEU A 44 -1.10 -6.30 16.19
C LEU A 44 -0.28 -5.03 15.84
N PRO A 45 0.78 -4.71 16.60
CA PRO A 45 1.52 -3.46 16.42
C PRO A 45 2.38 -3.44 15.15
N GLN A 46 2.56 -4.58 14.49
CA GLN A 46 3.47 -4.78 13.37
C GLN A 46 2.83 -4.52 12.00
N VAL A 47 1.51 -4.37 11.92
CA VAL A 47 0.78 -4.15 10.66
C VAL A 47 0.09 -2.79 10.70
N LEU A 48 0.26 -2.02 9.63
CA LEU A 48 -0.45 -0.77 9.39
C LEU A 48 -1.33 -0.92 8.16
N VAL A 49 -2.58 -0.48 8.28
CA VAL A 49 -3.56 -0.48 7.20
C VAL A 49 -3.91 0.96 6.85
N LYS A 50 -3.93 1.26 5.56
CA LYS A 50 -4.26 2.59 5.05
C LYS A 50 -5.21 2.52 3.86
N TYR A 51 -6.11 3.48 3.75
CA TYR A 51 -6.70 3.83 2.46
C TYR A 51 -5.86 4.90 1.80
N LEU A 52 -5.61 4.78 0.50
CA LEU A 52 -4.98 5.80 -0.33
C LEU A 52 -5.95 6.28 -1.41
N PHE A 53 -6.00 7.59 -1.62
CA PHE A 53 -6.85 8.26 -2.60
C PHE A 53 -6.01 9.23 -3.43
N THR A 54 -5.86 8.97 -4.73
CA THR A 54 -4.90 9.72 -5.57
C THR A 54 -5.60 10.55 -6.64
N SER A 55 -5.26 11.84 -6.71
CA SER A 55 -5.60 12.75 -7.81
C SER A 55 -4.39 13.09 -8.69
N ASP A 56 -3.18 12.90 -8.16
CA ASP A 56 -1.91 13.09 -8.86
C ASP A 56 -0.97 11.93 -8.56
N LYS A 57 0.17 11.86 -9.26
CA LYS A 57 1.20 10.85 -9.03
C LYS A 57 1.85 11.03 -7.68
N LEU A 58 2.03 9.93 -6.96
CA LEU A 58 2.98 9.84 -5.86
C LEU A 58 4.40 9.91 -6.39
N SER A 59 5.33 10.24 -5.50
CA SER A 59 6.76 10.18 -5.81
C SER A 59 7.19 8.78 -6.24
N VAL A 60 8.22 8.72 -7.08
CA VAL A 60 8.96 7.47 -7.29
C VAL A 60 9.77 7.20 -6.03
N GLN A 61 9.56 6.03 -5.43
CA GLN A 61 10.06 5.72 -4.11
C GLN A 61 10.45 4.24 -3.96
N VAL A 62 11.14 3.95 -2.87
CA VAL A 62 11.57 2.61 -2.49
C VAL A 62 11.68 2.50 -0.96
N HIS A 63 11.54 1.28 -0.46
CA HIS A 63 11.56 0.95 0.96
C HIS A 63 12.66 -0.07 1.29
N PRO A 64 13.30 0.02 2.47
CA PRO A 64 14.28 -0.98 2.90
C PRO A 64 13.59 -2.27 3.39
N SER A 65 14.35 -3.36 3.40
CA SER A 65 14.00 -4.55 4.19
C SER A 65 14.40 -4.35 5.65
N ASP A 66 13.93 -5.20 6.56
CA ASP A 66 14.38 -5.16 7.97
C ASP A 66 15.91 -5.35 8.09
N ALA A 67 16.52 -6.12 7.19
CA ALA A 67 17.98 -6.35 7.18
C ALA A 67 18.78 -5.15 6.66
N GLU A 68 18.16 -4.29 5.85
CA GLU A 68 18.79 -3.09 5.25
C GLU A 68 18.45 -1.79 5.98
N ALA A 69 17.54 -1.86 6.96
CA ALA A 69 17.14 -0.74 7.81
C ALA A 69 18.29 -0.30 8.74
N LYS A 70 18.59 1.00 8.76
CA LYS A 70 19.54 1.62 9.68
C LYS A 70 18.86 2.03 11.00
N PRO A 71 19.61 2.38 12.07
CA PRO A 71 18.99 2.89 13.30
C PRO A 71 18.05 4.07 13.03
N GLY A 72 16.79 3.93 13.47
CA GLY A 72 15.71 4.91 13.21
C GLY A 72 14.87 4.64 11.95
N GLU A 73 15.27 3.67 11.12
CA GLU A 73 14.50 3.13 10.00
C GLU A 73 13.84 1.80 10.41
N ALA A 74 12.86 1.35 9.63
CA ALA A 74 12.26 0.02 9.74
C ALA A 74 11.93 -0.54 8.35
N GLY A 75 11.99 -1.85 8.19
CA GLY A 75 11.61 -2.50 6.94
C GLY A 75 10.15 -2.21 6.59
N LYS A 76 9.87 -2.13 5.30
CA LYS A 76 8.53 -1.83 4.81
C LYS A 76 8.24 -2.59 3.52
N GLU A 77 7.57 -3.72 3.68
CA GLU A 77 6.86 -4.40 2.60
C GLU A 77 5.37 -4.05 2.62
N GLU A 78 4.77 -4.07 1.44
CA GLU A 78 3.41 -3.58 1.22
C GLU A 78 2.62 -4.54 0.34
N CYS A 79 1.31 -4.58 0.53
CA CYS A 79 0.37 -5.21 -0.38
C CYS A 79 -0.77 -4.24 -0.65
N TRP A 80 -1.00 -3.95 -1.93
CA TRP A 80 -2.07 -3.10 -2.40
C TRP A 80 -3.22 -3.92 -2.94
N LEU A 81 -4.44 -3.58 -2.52
CA LEU A 81 -5.68 -4.01 -3.15
C LEU A 81 -6.34 -2.77 -3.76
N VAL A 82 -6.50 -2.76 -5.08
CA VAL A 82 -7.19 -1.68 -5.78
C VAL A 82 -8.68 -1.80 -5.53
N LEU A 83 -9.28 -0.74 -4.98
CA LEU A 83 -10.72 -0.68 -4.66
C LEU A 83 -11.51 -0.03 -5.80
N ASP A 84 -10.94 1.02 -6.39
CA ASP A 84 -11.51 1.74 -7.53
C ASP A 84 -10.40 2.36 -8.39
N ALA A 85 -10.67 2.49 -9.68
CA ALA A 85 -9.71 2.98 -10.66
C ALA A 85 -10.41 3.74 -11.80
N GLU A 86 -10.03 4.99 -12.00
CA GLU A 86 -10.47 5.80 -13.14
C GLU A 86 -9.90 5.29 -14.47
N PRO A 87 -10.52 5.59 -15.62
CA PRO A 87 -9.98 5.23 -16.93
C PRO A 87 -8.53 5.69 -17.11
N GLY A 88 -7.63 4.73 -17.36
CA GLY A 88 -6.21 5.01 -17.57
C GLY A 88 -5.36 5.05 -16.28
N ALA A 89 -5.97 4.80 -15.11
CA ALA A 89 -5.25 4.66 -13.85
C ALA A 89 -4.24 3.51 -13.91
N ARG A 90 -3.06 3.74 -13.33
CA ARG A 90 -1.90 2.85 -13.44
C ARG A 90 -0.95 2.98 -12.26
N LEU A 91 -0.21 1.92 -12.01
CA LEU A 91 0.83 1.82 -10.98
C LEU A 91 2.18 1.60 -11.68
N ALA A 92 3.22 2.34 -11.30
CA ALA A 92 4.57 2.07 -11.74
C ALA A 92 5.21 1.11 -10.73
N ILE A 93 5.60 -0.10 -11.14
CA ILE A 93 6.16 -1.11 -10.23
C ILE A 93 7.27 -1.88 -10.93
N GLY A 94 8.48 -1.80 -10.37
CA GLY A 94 9.70 -2.38 -10.94
C GLY A 94 10.08 -1.76 -12.27
N PHE A 95 11.22 -2.20 -12.80
CA PHE A 95 11.78 -1.65 -14.03
C PHE A 95 11.29 -2.39 -15.29
N GLU A 96 11.29 -1.75 -16.45
CA GLU A 96 11.00 -2.42 -17.74
C GLU A 96 12.06 -3.47 -18.09
N ARG A 97 13.30 -3.20 -17.69
CA ARG A 97 14.50 -4.04 -17.87
C ARG A 97 15.38 -3.87 -16.65
N GLU A 98 16.40 -4.70 -16.51
CA GLU A 98 17.42 -4.47 -15.49
C GLU A 98 18.07 -3.09 -15.66
N ALA A 99 18.27 -2.39 -14.54
CA ALA A 99 18.88 -1.06 -14.46
C ALA A 99 19.92 -1.07 -13.35
N SER A 100 21.12 -0.56 -13.63
CA SER A 100 22.16 -0.43 -12.61
C SER A 100 21.83 0.71 -11.64
N SER A 101 22.50 0.73 -10.47
CA SER A 101 22.38 1.86 -9.55
C SER A 101 22.76 3.19 -10.20
N ASP A 102 23.73 3.19 -11.12
CA ASP A 102 24.15 4.41 -11.83
C ASP A 102 23.08 4.88 -12.83
N ASP A 103 22.42 3.95 -13.53
CA ASP A 103 21.29 4.28 -14.41
C ASP A 103 20.13 4.90 -13.62
N ILE A 104 19.80 4.31 -12.47
CA ILE A 104 18.73 4.80 -11.58
C ILE A 104 19.09 6.19 -11.04
N ALA A 105 20.35 6.39 -10.61
CA ALA A 105 20.82 7.67 -10.09
C ALA A 105 20.75 8.78 -11.15
N ALA A 106 21.24 8.50 -12.36
CA ALA A 106 21.22 9.45 -13.47
C ALA A 106 19.78 9.84 -13.83
N ALA A 107 18.88 8.86 -13.96
CA ALA A 107 17.49 9.08 -14.32
C ALA A 107 16.68 9.76 -13.20
N ALA A 108 17.03 9.52 -11.93
CA ALA A 108 16.42 10.23 -10.81
C ALA A 108 16.83 11.71 -10.80
N ALA A 109 18.09 12.01 -11.12
CA ALA A 109 18.64 13.36 -11.14
C ALA A 109 18.08 14.22 -12.30
N ASP A 110 17.89 13.63 -13.48
CA ASP A 110 17.34 14.35 -14.65
C ASP A 110 15.80 14.26 -14.78
N GLY A 111 15.16 13.50 -13.89
CA GLY A 111 13.71 13.33 -13.84
C GLY A 111 13.14 12.35 -14.87
N THR A 112 13.98 11.55 -15.54
CA THR A 112 13.53 10.56 -16.52
C THR A 112 13.25 9.18 -15.92
N ILE A 113 13.46 8.96 -14.62
CA ILE A 113 13.31 7.65 -13.95
C ILE A 113 11.96 6.97 -14.20
N GLU A 114 10.87 7.71 -14.34
CA GLU A 114 9.54 7.14 -14.66
C GLU A 114 9.52 6.34 -15.97
N ARG A 115 10.40 6.70 -16.92
CA ARG A 115 10.53 6.03 -18.23
C ARG A 115 11.24 4.69 -18.11
N LEU A 116 11.92 4.44 -17.00
CA LEU A 116 12.57 3.17 -16.73
C LEU A 116 11.61 2.18 -16.06
N LEU A 117 10.49 2.65 -15.50
CA LEU A 117 9.55 1.85 -14.75
C LEU A 117 8.50 1.20 -15.64
N THR A 118 8.09 -0.02 -15.28
CA THR A 118 6.93 -0.65 -15.90
C THR A 118 5.64 -0.08 -15.33
N TRP A 119 4.80 0.47 -16.18
CA TRP A 119 3.47 0.95 -15.82
C TRP A 119 2.41 -0.15 -16.03
N HIS A 120 1.83 -0.60 -14.92
CA HIS A 120 0.77 -1.60 -14.89
C HIS A 120 -0.60 -0.91 -14.88
N PRO A 121 -1.49 -1.17 -15.85
CA PRO A 121 -2.88 -0.77 -15.75
C PRO A 121 -3.51 -1.38 -14.50
N ALA A 122 -4.34 -0.59 -13.82
CA ALA A 122 -5.00 -1.00 -12.59
C ALA A 122 -6.52 -0.97 -12.78
N GLN A 123 -7.20 -1.93 -12.16
CA GLN A 123 -8.66 -1.98 -12.07
C GLN A 123 -9.08 -2.49 -10.69
N ALA A 124 -10.33 -2.23 -10.29
CA ALA A 124 -10.87 -2.71 -9.03
C ALA A 124 -10.70 -4.24 -8.88
N GLY A 125 -10.24 -4.66 -7.70
CA GLY A 125 -9.95 -6.06 -7.38
C GLY A 125 -8.54 -6.52 -7.75
N ASP A 126 -7.71 -5.70 -8.41
CA ASP A 126 -6.30 -6.04 -8.63
C ASP A 126 -5.51 -6.03 -7.32
N LEU A 127 -4.54 -6.95 -7.23
CA LEU A 127 -3.67 -7.16 -6.07
C LEU A 127 -2.21 -7.05 -6.50
N PHE A 128 -1.42 -6.30 -5.73
CA PHE A 128 0.02 -6.13 -5.94
C PHE A 128 0.74 -6.24 -4.60
N TYR A 129 1.64 -7.20 -4.48
CA TYR A 129 2.59 -7.27 -3.37
C TYR A 129 3.91 -6.62 -3.77
N LEU A 130 4.51 -5.85 -2.87
CA LEU A 130 5.74 -5.12 -3.07
C LEU A 130 6.75 -5.57 -2.00
N PRO A 131 7.64 -6.52 -2.34
CA PRO A 131 8.80 -6.81 -1.52
C PRO A 131 9.66 -5.56 -1.35
N ALA A 132 10.40 -5.51 -0.24
CA ALA A 132 11.35 -4.43 0.01
C ALA A 132 12.37 -4.28 -1.13
N GLY A 133 12.78 -3.04 -1.40
CA GLY A 133 13.66 -2.68 -2.50
C GLY A 133 12.97 -2.53 -3.86
N THR A 134 11.69 -2.85 -3.99
CA THR A 134 10.92 -2.60 -5.23
C THR A 134 10.74 -1.10 -5.44
N VAL A 135 11.30 -0.55 -6.53
CA VAL A 135 11.04 0.84 -6.92
C VAL A 135 9.64 0.96 -7.51
N HIS A 136 8.85 1.90 -7.01
CA HIS A 136 7.46 2.06 -7.42
C HIS A 136 6.94 3.49 -7.29
N ALA A 137 5.79 3.74 -7.90
CA ALA A 137 4.96 4.94 -7.73
C ALA A 137 3.49 4.61 -7.99
N ILE A 138 2.59 5.28 -7.27
CA ILE A 138 1.15 5.19 -7.50
C ILE A 138 0.72 6.35 -8.40
N GLY A 139 0.02 6.06 -9.50
CA GLY A 139 -0.53 7.07 -10.40
C GLY A 139 -1.81 7.72 -9.89
N PRO A 140 -2.33 8.73 -10.60
CA PRO A 140 -3.60 9.37 -10.27
C PRO A 140 -4.79 8.43 -10.53
N GLY A 141 -5.95 8.80 -9.99
CA GLY A 141 -7.21 8.13 -10.30
C GLY A 141 -7.41 6.80 -9.58
N LEU A 142 -6.68 6.53 -8.49
CA LEU A 142 -6.82 5.30 -7.70
C LEU A 142 -7.42 5.53 -6.32
N SER A 143 -8.27 4.59 -5.91
CA SER A 143 -8.56 4.31 -4.50
C SER A 143 -8.03 2.93 -4.18
N LEU A 144 -7.15 2.80 -3.19
CA LEU A 144 -6.56 1.50 -2.83
C LEU A 144 -6.48 1.31 -1.32
N LEU A 145 -6.48 0.04 -0.93
CA LEU A 145 -6.08 -0.39 0.40
C LEU A 145 -4.59 -0.74 0.37
N GLU A 146 -3.81 -0.17 1.26
CA GLU A 146 -2.42 -0.52 1.51
C GLU A 146 -2.32 -1.21 2.87
N VAL A 147 -1.93 -2.49 2.85
CA VAL A 147 -1.53 -3.24 4.05
C VAL A 147 -0.02 -3.35 4.03
N GLN A 148 0.63 -2.90 5.10
CA GLN A 148 2.08 -2.83 5.16
C GLN A 148 2.60 -3.24 6.54
N GLN A 149 3.89 -3.52 6.63
CA GLN A 149 4.58 -3.45 7.92
C GLN A 149 4.37 -2.07 8.55
N ASN A 150 4.29 -1.98 9.87
CA ASN A 150 4.15 -0.70 10.57
C ASN A 150 5.47 0.11 10.53
N SER A 151 5.72 0.73 9.38
CA SER A 151 6.89 1.56 9.09
C SER A 151 6.47 2.74 8.22
N ASP A 152 7.03 3.91 8.50
CA ASP A 152 6.89 5.11 7.66
C ASP A 152 8.18 5.39 6.84
N THR A 153 9.13 4.45 6.85
CA THR A 153 10.42 4.63 6.16
C THR A 153 10.23 4.63 4.64
N THR A 154 10.44 5.78 4.01
CA THR A 154 10.27 5.97 2.56
C THR A 154 11.45 6.72 1.96
N PHE A 155 12.15 6.10 1.01
CA PHE A 155 13.21 6.76 0.26
C PHE A 155 12.68 7.27 -1.08
N ARG A 156 12.63 8.58 -1.22
CA ARG A 156 12.12 9.23 -2.42
C ARG A 156 13.24 9.40 -3.43
N LEU A 157 13.06 8.84 -4.62
CA LEU A 157 14.01 8.95 -5.72
C LEU A 157 13.69 10.13 -6.63
N TYR A 158 12.40 10.39 -6.88
CA TYR A 158 11.97 11.49 -7.74
C TYR A 158 10.57 11.99 -7.36
N ASP A 159 10.36 13.30 -7.48
CA ASP A 159 9.11 13.94 -7.06
C ASP A 159 8.60 15.07 -7.95
N TYR A 160 8.91 15.02 -9.25
CA TYR A 160 8.33 15.95 -10.23
C TYR A 160 8.62 17.44 -9.92
N GLY A 161 9.75 17.71 -9.25
CA GLY A 161 10.14 19.06 -8.84
C GLY A 161 9.37 19.63 -7.65
N ARG A 162 8.53 18.84 -6.96
CA ARG A 162 7.87 19.25 -5.71
C ARG A 162 8.92 19.45 -4.60
N PRO A 163 8.74 20.44 -3.70
CA PRO A 163 9.75 20.79 -2.68
C PRO A 163 9.71 19.82 -1.49
N ARG A 164 9.83 18.52 -1.76
CA ARG A 164 9.95 17.47 -0.74
C ARG A 164 11.32 16.82 -0.85
N GLU A 165 11.85 16.38 0.28
CA GLU A 165 13.16 15.76 0.37
C GLU A 165 13.25 14.52 -0.54
N LEU A 166 14.39 14.40 -1.23
CA LEU A 166 14.80 13.20 -1.94
C LEU A 166 15.87 12.49 -1.10
N HIS A 167 15.82 11.16 -1.09
CA HIS A 167 16.69 10.32 -0.28
C HIS A 167 17.57 9.45 -1.20
N LEU A 168 18.26 10.07 -2.18
CA LEU A 168 18.93 9.34 -3.27
C LEU A 168 19.95 8.31 -2.76
N GLU A 169 20.83 8.68 -1.84
CA GLU A 169 21.85 7.76 -1.31
C GLU A 169 21.20 6.54 -0.65
N ARG A 170 20.24 6.76 0.26
CA ARG A 170 19.55 5.66 0.96
C ARG A 170 18.68 4.83 0.03
N GLY A 171 17.95 5.48 -0.88
CA GLY A 171 17.09 4.82 -1.85
C GLY A 171 17.87 3.94 -2.81
N LEU A 172 18.97 4.43 -3.38
CA LEU A 172 19.83 3.66 -4.28
C LEU A 172 20.46 2.45 -3.58
N ALA A 173 20.83 2.60 -2.30
CA ALA A 173 21.42 1.51 -1.53
C ALA A 173 20.48 0.32 -1.30
N VAL A 174 19.16 0.52 -1.37
CA VAL A 174 18.16 -0.55 -1.16
C VAL A 174 17.36 -0.89 -2.43
N ALA A 175 17.45 -0.06 -3.47
CA ALA A 175 16.73 -0.27 -4.72
C ALA A 175 17.18 -1.57 -5.41
N ARG A 176 16.20 -2.32 -5.87
CA ARG A 176 16.40 -3.46 -6.77
C ARG A 176 16.05 -3.01 -8.19
N GLY A 177 17.08 -2.81 -9.00
CA GLY A 177 16.96 -2.40 -10.40
C GLY A 177 16.54 -3.53 -11.33
N VAL A 178 15.48 -4.25 -11.00
CA VAL A 178 15.01 -5.44 -11.72
C VAL A 178 13.54 -5.31 -12.14
N PRO A 179 13.11 -6.09 -13.15
CA PRO A 179 11.70 -6.19 -13.47
C PRO A 179 10.85 -6.75 -12.33
N TYR A 180 9.60 -6.28 -12.25
CA TYR A 180 8.64 -6.75 -11.25
C TYR A 180 8.21 -8.19 -11.54
N ALA A 181 8.28 -9.04 -10.51
CA ALA A 181 7.98 -10.45 -10.61
C ALA A 181 6.46 -10.68 -10.77
N LYS A 182 6.08 -11.53 -11.73
CA LYS A 182 4.66 -11.71 -12.12
C LYS A 182 3.82 -12.36 -11.02
N GLU A 183 4.42 -13.19 -10.18
CA GLU A 183 3.82 -13.87 -9.05
C GLU A 183 3.33 -12.92 -7.95
N HIS A 184 3.90 -11.72 -7.87
CA HIS A 184 3.49 -10.70 -6.91
C HIS A 184 2.23 -9.94 -7.34
N ARG A 185 1.82 -10.09 -8.61
CA ARG A 185 0.57 -9.57 -9.14
C ARG A 185 -0.53 -10.63 -9.09
N GLY A 186 -1.77 -10.20 -8.89
CA GLY A 186 -2.95 -11.05 -9.07
C GLY A 186 -4.23 -10.22 -9.02
N SER A 187 -5.35 -10.89 -8.80
CA SER A 187 -6.62 -10.23 -8.49
C SER A 187 -7.46 -11.06 -7.56
N VAL A 188 -8.42 -10.42 -6.91
CA VAL A 188 -9.41 -11.07 -6.06
C VAL A 188 -10.20 -12.13 -6.82
N ALA A 189 -10.45 -11.94 -8.12
CA ALA A 189 -11.16 -12.91 -8.94
C ALA A 189 -10.31 -14.15 -9.26
N GLN A 190 -8.98 -14.02 -9.29
CA GLN A 190 -8.05 -15.11 -9.54
C GLN A 190 -7.68 -15.88 -8.28
N ARG A 191 -7.73 -15.20 -7.13
CA ARG A 191 -7.35 -15.76 -5.83
C ARG A 191 -8.60 -16.22 -5.08
N GLY A 192 -8.45 -17.26 -4.26
CA GLY A 192 -9.54 -17.76 -3.42
C GLY A 192 -9.71 -16.91 -2.16
N GLN A 193 -9.98 -17.57 -1.04
CA GLN A 193 -10.03 -16.93 0.28
C GLN A 193 -8.69 -16.27 0.65
N VAL A 194 -7.56 -16.92 0.35
CA VAL A 194 -6.24 -16.37 0.62
C VAL A 194 -5.82 -15.47 -0.53
N LEU A 195 -5.83 -14.16 -0.29
CA LEU A 195 -5.40 -13.17 -1.27
C LEU A 195 -3.89 -13.01 -1.26
N PHE A 196 -3.25 -13.09 -0.10
CA PHE A 196 -1.79 -13.00 0.03
C PHE A 196 -1.35 -13.70 1.32
N ASP A 197 -0.27 -14.46 1.24
CA ASP A 197 0.36 -15.11 2.40
C ASP A 197 1.86 -14.84 2.32
N GLY A 198 2.29 -13.79 3.02
CA GLY A 198 3.65 -13.27 2.97
C GLY A 198 4.39 -13.40 4.28
N PRO A 199 5.66 -12.97 4.32
CA PRO A 199 6.52 -13.12 5.49
C PRO A 199 6.06 -12.30 6.71
N HIS A 200 5.41 -11.15 6.49
CA HIS A 200 5.06 -10.21 7.56
C HIS A 200 3.57 -10.17 7.89
N PHE A 201 2.71 -10.48 6.93
CA PHE A 201 1.26 -10.43 7.09
C PHE A 201 0.58 -11.32 6.05
N ARG A 202 -0.67 -11.71 6.37
CA ARG A 202 -1.56 -12.49 5.52
C ARG A 202 -2.84 -11.71 5.29
N LEU A 203 -3.29 -11.66 4.04
CA LEU A 203 -4.57 -11.06 3.66
C LEU A 203 -5.51 -12.18 3.20
N GLU A 204 -6.64 -12.26 3.87
CA GLU A 204 -7.75 -13.11 3.44
C GLU A 204 -8.99 -12.29 3.13
N ARG A 205 -9.79 -12.84 2.22
CA ARG A 205 -11.09 -12.34 1.86
C ARG A 205 -12.14 -13.34 2.26
N VAL A 206 -13.13 -12.85 2.99
CA VAL A 206 -14.31 -13.62 3.38
C VAL A 206 -15.52 -12.99 2.68
N GLU A 207 -16.25 -13.81 1.93
CA GLU A 207 -17.58 -13.45 1.43
C GLU A 207 -18.64 -14.14 2.28
N GLY A 208 -19.57 -13.35 2.85
CA GLY A 208 -20.64 -13.88 3.69
C GLY A 208 -20.17 -14.23 5.11
N ALA A 209 -20.85 -15.21 5.73
CA ALA A 209 -20.50 -15.66 7.08
C ALA A 209 -19.25 -16.56 7.02
N PRO A 210 -18.20 -16.28 7.83
CA PRO A 210 -17.02 -17.14 7.88
C PRO A 210 -17.42 -18.54 8.36
N ASP A 211 -16.90 -19.57 7.69
CA ASP A 211 -17.14 -20.95 8.09
C ASP A 211 -16.33 -21.31 9.35
N ALA A 212 -16.61 -22.50 9.91
CA ALA A 212 -15.93 -22.96 11.12
C ALA A 212 -14.41 -23.06 10.93
N ALA A 213 -13.94 -23.47 9.74
CA ALA A 213 -12.53 -23.58 9.43
C ALA A 213 -11.84 -22.20 9.51
N THR A 214 -12.42 -21.18 8.86
CA THR A 214 -11.95 -19.79 8.88
C THR A 214 -11.91 -19.23 10.29
N LEU A 215 -12.97 -19.46 11.08
CA LEU A 215 -13.01 -19.02 12.48
C LEU A 215 -11.94 -19.69 13.35
N THR A 216 -11.59 -20.94 13.07
CA THR A 216 -10.55 -21.67 13.81
C THR A 216 -9.13 -21.40 13.32
N ALA A 217 -8.96 -20.94 12.08
CA ALA A 217 -7.64 -20.69 11.49
C ALA A 217 -6.87 -19.58 12.21
N TYR A 218 -7.57 -18.70 12.94
CA TYR A 218 -7.00 -17.51 13.56
C TYR A 218 -7.27 -17.49 15.07
N PRO A 219 -6.36 -18.05 15.89
CA PRO A 219 -6.50 -18.04 17.35
C PRO A 219 -6.12 -16.69 17.99
N GLY A 220 -5.49 -15.78 17.23
CA GLY A 220 -4.99 -14.48 17.69
C GLY A 220 -5.91 -13.31 17.34
N ALA A 221 -5.43 -12.09 17.62
CA ALA A 221 -6.10 -10.88 17.15
C ALA A 221 -6.05 -10.80 15.61
N LEU A 222 -7.08 -10.19 15.03
CA LEU A 222 -7.20 -9.95 13.60
C LEU A 222 -7.61 -8.50 13.36
N LEU A 223 -7.16 -7.95 12.22
CA LEU A 223 -7.74 -6.76 11.65
C LEU A 223 -8.80 -7.19 10.63
N VAL A 224 -10.01 -6.64 10.77
CA VAL A 224 -11.10 -6.90 9.84
C VAL A 224 -11.48 -5.58 9.18
N LEU A 225 -11.48 -5.57 7.85
CA LEU A 225 -11.82 -4.41 7.06
C LEU A 225 -13.09 -4.71 6.24
N PRO A 226 -14.25 -4.18 6.63
CA PRO A 226 -15.46 -4.35 5.85
C PRO A 226 -15.33 -3.58 4.53
N LEU A 227 -15.29 -4.29 3.41
CA LEU A 227 -15.30 -3.69 2.07
C LEU A 227 -16.72 -3.55 1.50
N ALA A 228 -17.65 -4.36 1.99
CA ALA A 228 -19.07 -4.29 1.69
C ALA A 228 -19.88 -4.86 2.85
N GLY A 229 -21.05 -4.28 3.11
CA GLY A 229 -21.99 -4.77 4.12
C GLY A 229 -21.54 -4.49 5.56
N GLU A 230 -21.84 -5.43 6.45
CA GLU A 230 -21.63 -5.31 7.90
C GLU A 230 -20.89 -6.54 8.43
N VAL A 231 -19.90 -6.30 9.28
CA VAL A 231 -19.17 -7.31 10.04
C VAL A 231 -19.71 -7.28 11.46
N MET A 232 -20.13 -8.43 11.97
CA MET A 232 -20.57 -8.59 13.35
C MET A 232 -19.61 -9.52 14.12
N SER A 233 -19.20 -9.06 15.28
CA SER A 233 -18.59 -9.87 16.33
C SER A 233 -19.63 -10.16 17.42
N ARG A 234 -19.28 -10.96 18.43
CA ARG A 234 -20.19 -11.27 19.55
C ARG A 234 -20.71 -10.02 20.28
N ASP A 235 -19.89 -8.97 20.36
CA ASP A 235 -20.16 -7.80 21.21
C ASP A 235 -20.16 -6.46 20.45
N SER A 236 -19.97 -6.46 19.13
CA SER A 236 -19.84 -5.22 18.31
C SER A 236 -20.08 -5.47 16.83
N ALA A 237 -20.49 -4.44 16.09
CA ALA A 237 -20.64 -4.47 14.63
C ALA A 237 -19.90 -3.28 13.98
N ALA A 238 -19.43 -3.47 12.74
CA ALA A 238 -18.77 -2.47 11.92
C ALA A 238 -19.28 -2.54 10.48
N ARG A 239 -19.41 -1.41 9.80
CA ARG A 239 -19.92 -1.32 8.43
C ARG A 239 -18.85 -0.78 7.48
N ALA A 240 -18.95 -1.20 6.23
CA ALA A 240 -18.18 -0.63 5.12
C ALA A 240 -18.55 0.84 4.91
#